data_AF-A0A815Y6S8-F1
#
_entry.id   AF-A0A815Y6S8-F1
#
_cell.length_a   1.000
_cell.length_b   1.000
_cell.length_c   1.000
_cell.angle_alpha   90.00
_cell.angle_beta   90.00
_cell.angle_gamma   90.00
#
_symmetry.space_group_name_H-M   'P 1'
#
loop_
_entity.id
_entity.type
_entity.pdbx_description
1 polymer ?
#
loop_
_entity_poly.entity_id
_entity_poly.type
_entity_poly.pdbx_seq_one_letter_code
_entity_poly.pdbx_strand_id
1 'polypeptide(L)' 'MAPEILTCQPGPKCYLDYSKSDLWASGTLCYEFFSQKNPFFHGLLRQDNYDDEKLPSLSSKAPPIIEQLVYSMLRKNPEK' A
#
# COMPACT_ATOMS: atom_id res chain seq x y z
N MET A 1 0.22 4.45 7.22
CA MET A 1 -0.54 3.44 7.97
C MET A 1 -1.37 2.66 6.97
N ALA A 2 -1.49 1.35 7.16
CA ALA A 2 -2.21 0.50 6.21
C ALA A 2 -3.71 0.82 6.18
N PRO A 3 -4.39 0.66 5.03
CA PRO A 3 -5.78 1.11 4.85
C PRO A 3 -6.77 0.43 5.80
N GLU A 4 -6.59 -0.86 6.06
CA GLU A 4 -7.42 -1.68 6.96
C GLU A 4 -7.37 -1.19 8.41
N ILE A 5 -6.24 -0.60 8.82
CA ILE A 5 -6.08 0.00 10.15
C ILE A 5 -6.67 1.41 10.16
N LEU A 6 -6.37 2.21 9.14
CA LEU A 6 -6.76 3.63 9.09
C LEU A 6 -8.27 3.83 8.93
N THR A 7 -8.93 2.92 8.21
CA THR A 7 -10.38 2.99 7.92
C THR A 7 -11.25 2.27 8.94
N CYS A 8 -10.64 1.56 9.89
CA CYS A 8 -11.36 0.86 10.95
C CYS A 8 -12.09 1.86 11.86
N GLN A 9 -13.40 1.64 12.06
CA GLN A 9 -14.22 2.46 12.95
C GLN A 9 -14.38 1.78 14.30
N PRO A 10 -14.20 2.50 15.42
CA PRO A 10 -14.35 1.92 16.74
C PRO A 10 -15.80 1.49 17.01
N GLY A 11 -15.98 0.31 17.62
CA GLY A 11 -17.30 -0.21 17.97
C GLY A 11 -17.22 -1.55 18.71
N PRO A 12 -18.33 -2.02 19.31
CA PRO A 12 -18.39 -3.33 19.94
C PRO A 12 -18.02 -4.44 18.95
N LYS A 13 -17.14 -5.36 19.36
CA LYS A 13 -16.63 -6.46 18.52
C LYS A 13 -15.86 -6.01 17.26
N CYS A 14 -15.36 -4.79 17.23
CA CYS A 14 -14.42 -4.33 16.21
C CYS A 14 -12.98 -4.60 16.67
N TYR A 15 -12.13 -5.08 15.77
CA TYR A 15 -10.73 -5.39 16.02
C TYR A 15 -9.86 -4.81 14.91
N LEU A 16 -8.65 -4.38 15.28
CA LEU A 16 -7.62 -3.99 14.32
C LEU A 16 -6.79 -5.23 13.98
N ASP A 17 -6.82 -5.64 12.71
CA ASP A 17 -6.01 -6.75 12.22
C ASP A 17 -4.73 -6.21 11.57
N TYR A 18 -3.59 -6.42 12.25
CA TYR A 18 -2.27 -6.00 11.80
C TYR A 18 -1.51 -7.11 11.05
N SER A 19 -2.13 -8.27 10.78
CA SER A 19 -1.44 -9.44 10.18
C SER A 19 -0.74 -9.14 8.85
N LYS A 20 -1.20 -8.13 8.09
CA LYS A 20 -0.64 -7.70 6.80
C LYS A 20 -0.29 -6.20 6.74
N SER A 21 -0.41 -5.46 7.84
CA SER A 21 -0.17 -4.01 7.83
C SER A 21 1.28 -3.65 7.49
N ASP A 22 2.22 -4.46 7.97
CA ASP A 22 3.66 -4.25 7.73
C ASP A 22 4.04 -4.62 6.29
N LEU A 23 3.31 -5.56 5.69
CA LEU A 23 3.46 -5.91 4.29
C LEU A 23 3.07 -4.72 3.41
N TRP A 24 1.94 -4.08 3.69
CA TRP A 24 1.53 -2.87 3.00
C TRP A 24 2.56 -1.75 3.17
N ALA A 25 3.04 -1.50 4.39
CA ALA A 25 4.05 -0.49 4.66
C ALA A 25 5.36 -0.76 3.88
N SER A 26 5.80 -2.02 3.82
CA SER A 26 6.97 -2.44 3.04
C SER A 26 6.79 -2.17 1.55
N GLY A 27 5.59 -2.39 1.00
CA GLY A 27 5.28 -2.07 -0.40
C GLY A 27 5.42 -0.57 -0.69
N THR A 28 5.06 0.29 0.27
CA THR A 28 5.26 1.74 0.09
C THR A 28 6.75 2.12 0.05
N LEU A 29 7.60 1.44 0.83
CA LEU A 29 9.04 1.66 0.82
C LEU A 29 9.70 1.23 -0.50
N CYS A 30 9.15 0.22 -1.18
CA CYS A 30 9.62 -0.17 -2.51
C CYS A 30 9.62 0.99 -3.51
N TYR A 31 8.66 1.92 -3.41
CA TYR A 31 8.65 3.10 -4.27
C TYR A 31 9.87 4.02 -4.07
N GLU A 32 10.39 4.12 -2.86
CA GLU A 32 11.61 4.90 -2.56
C GLU A 32 12.83 4.26 -3.21
N PHE A 33 12.89 2.93 -3.23
CA PHE A 33 14.01 2.20 -3.84
C PHE A 33 14.01 2.28 -5.37
N PHE A 34 12.85 2.21 -6.03
CA PHE A 34 12.79 2.08 -7.50
C PHE A 34 12.37 3.36 -8.25
N SER A 35 11.61 4.24 -7.62
CA SER A 35 10.88 5.34 -8.29
C SER A 35 11.12 6.73 -7.67
N GLN A 36 12.04 6.84 -6.71
CA GLN A 36 12.48 8.08 -6.03
C GLN A 36 11.41 8.85 -5.24
N LYS A 37 10.13 8.49 -5.36
CA LYS A 37 9.03 9.15 -4.64
C LYS A 37 7.97 8.13 -4.24
N ASN A 38 7.75 7.97 -2.93
CA ASN A 38 6.61 7.23 -2.43
C ASN A 38 5.30 8.02 -2.67
N PRO A 39 4.31 7.42 -3.36
CA PRO A 39 3.07 8.11 -3.72
C PRO A 39 2.24 8.52 -2.49
N PHE A 40 2.37 7.80 -1.37
CA PHE A 40 1.65 8.09 -0.14
C PHE A 40 2.37 9.13 0.73
N PHE A 41 3.70 9.14 0.72
CA PHE A 41 4.48 10.10 1.51
C PHE A 41 4.41 11.52 0.93
N HIS A 42 4.46 11.64 -0.40
CA HIS A 42 4.40 12.92 -1.10
C HIS A 42 2.97 13.42 -1.36
N GLY A 43 1.94 12.74 -0.83
CA GLY A 43 0.55 13.16 -0.93
C GLY A 43 -0.07 13.02 -2.33
N LEU A 44 0.55 12.24 -3.22
CA LEU A 44 -0.04 11.92 -4.54
C LEU A 44 -1.26 11.02 -4.40
N LEU A 45 -1.21 10.08 -3.46
CA LEU A 45 -2.31 9.19 -3.09
C LEU A 45 -2.54 9.25 -1.58
N ARG A 46 -3.81 9.08 -1.17
CA ARG A 46 -4.16 8.97 0.25
C ARG A 46 -4.39 7.51 0.63
N GLN A 47 -3.84 7.12 1.78
CA GLN A 47 -3.87 5.74 2.27
C GLN A 47 -5.28 5.22 2.57
N ASP A 48 -6.22 6.11 2.90
CA ASP A 48 -7.61 5.78 3.25
C ASP A 48 -8.52 5.52 2.03
N ASN A 49 -8.23 6.13 0.88
CA ASN A 49 -9.16 6.13 -0.24
C ASN A 49 -8.56 5.98 -1.65
N TYR A 50 -7.26 5.75 -1.78
CA TYR A 50 -6.63 5.53 -3.10
C TYR A 50 -7.26 4.37 -3.87
N ASP A 51 -7.11 4.41 -5.19
CA ASP A 51 -7.54 3.35 -6.08
C ASP A 51 -6.31 2.50 -6.44
N ASP A 52 -6.41 1.18 -6.31
CA ASP A 52 -5.32 0.25 -6.58
C ASP A 52 -4.84 0.39 -8.04
N GLU A 53 -5.75 0.74 -8.98
CA GLU A 53 -5.43 0.96 -10.40
C GLU A 53 -4.70 2.28 -10.66
N LYS A 54 -4.73 3.22 -9.70
CA LYS A 54 -4.04 4.51 -9.79
C LYS A 54 -2.63 4.49 -9.19
N LEU A 55 -2.14 3.32 -8.81
CA LEU A 55 -0.76 3.16 -8.38
C LEU A 55 0.20 3.50 -9.54
N PRO A 56 1.17 4.39 -9.34
CA PRO A 56 2.14 4.72 -10.38
C PRO A 56 3.09 3.55 -10.65
N SER A 57 3.62 3.46 -11.88
CA SER A 57 4.65 2.46 -12.21
C SER A 57 5.90 2.58 -11.36
N LEU A 58 6.48 1.44 -10.98
CA LEU A 58 7.65 1.36 -10.10
C LEU A 58 8.96 1.80 -10.77
N SER A 59 8.95 2.21 -12.05
CA SER A 59 10.11 2.47 -12.93
C SER A 59 10.58 1.26 -13.71
N SER A 60 11.15 1.49 -14.90
CA SER A 60 11.75 0.47 -15.78
C SER A 60 12.94 -0.28 -15.17
N LYS A 61 13.45 0.18 -14.01
CA LYS A 61 14.52 -0.48 -13.26
C LYS A 61 14.04 -1.68 -12.45
N ALA A 62 12.75 -1.74 -12.10
CA ALA A 62 12.19 -2.87 -11.36
C ALA A 62 11.84 -4.00 -12.34
N PRO A 63 12.25 -5.26 -12.08
CA PRO A 63 11.76 -6.40 -12.84
C PRO A 63 10.22 -6.48 -12.76
N PRO A 64 9.52 -6.91 -13.83
CA PRO A 64 8.04 -6.96 -13.83
C PRO A 64 7.44 -7.76 -12.66
N ILE A 65 8.11 -8.83 -12.22
CA ILE A 65 7.67 -9.62 -11.07
C ILE A 65 7.71 -8.83 -9.74
N ILE A 66 8.67 -7.91 -9.61
CA ILE A 66 8.78 -7.05 -8.42
C ILE A 66 7.68 -5.98 -8.45
N GLU A 67 7.41 -5.38 -9.61
CA GLU A 67 6.31 -4.43 -9.76
C GLU A 67 4.96 -5.09 -9.42
N GLN A 68 4.70 -6.29 -9.93
CA GLN A 68 3.51 -7.07 -9.60
C GLN A 68 3.41 -7.40 -8.11
N LEU A 69 4.53 -7.80 -7.48
CA LEU A 69 4.58 -8.07 -6.05
C LEU A 69 4.24 -6.81 -5.24
N VAL A 70 4.84 -5.66 -5.59
CA VAL A 70 4.59 -4.40 -4.88
C VAL A 70 3.14 -3.95 -5.03
N TYR A 71 2.55 -4.10 -6.21
CA TYR A 71 1.13 -3.84 -6.42
C TYR A 71 0.23 -4.76 -5.60
N SER A 72 0.62 -6.04 -5.44
CA SER A 72 -0.10 -6.97 -4.57
C SER A 72 0.00 -6.55 -3.09
N MET A 73 1.18 -6.13 -2.64
CA MET A 73 1.40 -5.65 -1.26
C MET A 73 0.58 -4.39 -0.96
N LEU A 74 0.34 -3.56 -1.98
CA LEU A 74 -0.37 -2.29 -1.88
C LEU A 74 -1.85 -2.39 -2.25
N ARG A 75 -2.46 -3.57 -2.20
CA ARG A 75 -3.92 -3.68 -2.30
C ARG A 75 -4.58 -3.10 -1.06
N LYS A 76 -5.65 -2.34 -1.26
CA LYS A 76 -6.42 -1.79 -0.13
C LYS A 76 -7.08 -2.88 0.71
N ASN A 77 -7.52 -3.96 0.06
CA ASN A 77 -8.08 -5.12 0.76
C ASN A 77 -6.94 -6.09 1.09
N PRO A 78 -6.63 -6.34 2.37
CA PRO A 78 -5.54 -7.24 2.77
C PRO A 78 -5.77 -8.70 2.36
N GLU A 79 -7.00 -9.11 2.07
CA GLU A 79 -7.34 -10.48 1.64
C GLU A 79 -7.18 -10.74 0.13
N LYS A 80 -6.73 -9.74 -0.63
CA LYS A 80 -6.50 -9.83 -2.07
C LYS A 80 -5.02 -9.80 -2.41
#